data_AF-A0AAV9GT18-F1
#
_entry.id   AF-A0AAV9GT18-F1
#
_cell.length_a   1.000
_cell.length_b   1.000
_cell.length_c   1.000
_cell.angle_alpha   90.00
_cell.angle_beta   90.00
_cell.angle_gamma   90.00
#
_symmetry.space_group_name_H-M   'P 1'
#
loop_
_entity.id
_entity.type
_entity.pdbx_description
1 polymer ?
#
loop_
_entity_poly.entity_id
_entity_poly.type
_entity_poly.pdbx_seq_one_letter_code
_entity_poly.pdbx_strand_id
1 'polypeptide(L)'
;MQLKFLALAFLAAVATAAEPAVEPEIFARACTEGCRCVRGLSQGVYCGNCVVGAGTYAISSGRVRTNAYECNPSGGCCSYGRANDCGTSRARCREGSPV
;
A
#
# COMPACT_ATOMS: atom_id res chain seq x y z
N MET A 1 -70.64 -10.97 -28.18
CA MET A 1 -70.01 -12.07 -27.42
C MET A 1 -68.69 -11.53 -26.89
N GLN A 2 -68.69 -10.85 -25.73
CA GLN A 2 -68.22 -11.39 -24.44
C GLN A 2 -66.84 -12.04 -24.55
N LEU A 3 -65.79 -11.23 -24.37
CA LEU A 3 -64.51 -11.74 -23.88
C LEU A 3 -64.05 -10.82 -22.74
N LYS A 4 -64.75 -10.93 -21.61
CA LYS A 4 -64.13 -10.80 -20.29
C LYS A 4 -63.03 -11.84 -20.22
N PHE A 5 -61.86 -11.52 -19.68
CA PHE A 5 -61.22 -12.29 -18.60
C PHE A 5 -59.90 -11.59 -18.20
N LEU A 6 -60.00 -10.89 -17.07
CA LEU A 6 -59.03 -10.80 -15.97
C LEU A 6 -57.58 -10.47 -16.32
N ALA A 7 -57.24 -9.19 -16.21
CA ALA A 7 -55.86 -8.75 -15.95
C ALA A 7 -55.46 -9.22 -14.54
N LEU A 8 -54.77 -10.36 -14.45
CA LEU A 8 -54.08 -10.82 -13.24
C LEU A 8 -52.79 -10.00 -13.08
N ALA A 9 -52.79 -9.07 -12.13
CA ALA A 9 -51.60 -8.37 -11.68
C ALA A 9 -50.70 -9.34 -10.90
N PHE A 10 -49.59 -9.78 -11.50
CA PHE A 10 -48.54 -10.51 -10.81
C PHE A 10 -47.69 -9.51 -10.00
N LEU A 11 -47.87 -9.51 -8.68
CA LEU A 11 -46.99 -8.84 -7.72
C LEU A 11 -45.67 -9.63 -7.64
N ALA A 12 -44.63 -9.15 -8.33
CA ALA A 12 -43.28 -9.63 -8.12
C ALA A 12 -42.71 -9.00 -6.84
N ALA A 13 -42.66 -9.77 -5.75
CA ALA A 13 -41.92 -9.39 -4.56
C ALA A 13 -40.42 -9.48 -4.87
N VAL A 14 -39.75 -8.33 -4.97
CA VAL A 14 -38.29 -8.26 -5.08
C VAL A 14 -37.71 -8.52 -3.70
N ALA A 15 -37.17 -9.72 -3.49
CA ALA A 15 -36.37 -10.03 -2.31
C ALA A 15 -35.03 -9.30 -2.43
N THR A 16 -34.81 -8.28 -1.61
CA THR A 16 -33.50 -7.65 -1.46
C THR A 16 -32.61 -8.63 -0.68
N ALA A 17 -31.76 -9.37 -1.39
CA ALA A 17 -30.68 -10.10 -0.73
C ALA A 17 -29.74 -9.05 -0.11
N ALA A 18 -29.78 -8.93 1.22
CA ALA A 18 -28.76 -8.18 1.95
C ALA A 18 -27.45 -8.96 1.80
N GLU A 19 -26.56 -8.48 0.94
CA GLU A 19 -25.21 -9.00 0.86
C GLU A 19 -24.52 -8.76 2.21
N PRO A 20 -23.90 -9.78 2.83
CA PRO A 20 -23.12 -9.57 4.03
C PRO A 20 -22.01 -8.56 3.71
N ALA A 21 -21.98 -7.46 4.45
CA ALA A 21 -20.89 -6.50 4.37
C ALA A 21 -19.60 -7.24 4.74
N VAL A 22 -18.81 -7.60 3.73
CA VAL A 22 -17.46 -8.12 3.92
C VAL A 22 -16.67 -6.95 4.52
N GLU A 23 -16.50 -6.96 5.84
CA GLU A 23 -15.55 -6.09 6.50
C GLU A 23 -14.18 -6.32 5.83
N PRO A 24 -13.53 -5.26 5.32
CA PRO A 24 -12.22 -5.43 4.73
C PRO A 24 -11.26 -5.92 5.82
N GLU A 25 -10.87 -7.20 5.76
CA GLU A 25 -9.75 -7.69 6.55
C GLU A 25 -8.53 -6.84 6.19
N ILE A 26 -8.14 -5.96 7.12
CA ILE A 26 -6.93 -5.16 6.96
C ILE A 26 -5.76 -6.10 7.24
N PHE A 27 -5.27 -6.74 6.18
CA PHE A 27 -4.07 -7.56 6.26
C PHE A 27 -2.95 -6.75 6.90
N ALA A 28 -2.31 -7.34 7.91
CA ALA A 28 -1.06 -6.81 8.45
C ALA A 28 -0.11 -6.51 7.28
N ARG A 29 0.54 -5.35 7.33
CA ARG A 29 1.42 -4.89 6.24
C ARG A 29 2.34 -6.04 5.81
N ALA A 30 2.33 -6.39 4.53
CA ALA A 30 3.10 -7.50 3.96
C ALA A 30 4.61 -7.19 3.88
N CYS A 31 5.17 -6.63 4.93
CA CYS A 31 6.55 -6.19 5.00
C CYS A 31 7.19 -6.63 6.31
N THR A 32 8.53 -6.72 6.30
CA THR A 32 9.31 -7.24 7.42
C THR A 32 9.87 -6.09 8.23
N GLU A 33 9.69 -6.14 9.55
CA GLU A 33 10.30 -5.23 10.51
C GLU A 33 11.81 -5.50 10.66
N GLY A 34 12.55 -4.62 11.35
CA GLY A 34 13.99 -4.79 11.62
C GLY A 34 14.89 -3.76 10.94
N CYS A 35 14.32 -2.74 10.32
CA CYS A 35 15.03 -1.59 9.81
C CYS A 35 14.67 -0.32 10.59
N ARG A 36 15.44 0.76 10.39
CA ARG A 36 15.09 2.10 10.89
C ARG A 36 15.33 3.12 9.78
N CYS A 37 14.45 4.09 9.69
CA CYS A 37 14.64 5.24 8.81
C CYS A 37 15.24 6.42 9.59
N VAL A 38 15.82 7.38 8.88
CA VAL A 38 16.15 8.67 9.48
C VAL A 38 14.86 9.31 10.00
N ARG A 39 14.92 9.97 11.16
CA ARG A 39 13.77 10.66 11.73
C ARG A 39 13.52 11.97 10.98
N GLY A 40 12.24 12.33 10.83
CA GLY A 40 11.82 13.54 10.12
C GLY A 40 11.67 13.36 8.62
N LEU A 41 11.94 12.17 8.07
CA LEU A 41 11.70 11.91 6.65
C LEU A 41 10.20 11.96 6.33
N SER A 42 9.90 12.44 5.12
CA SER A 42 8.54 12.38 4.58
C SER A 42 8.05 10.93 4.55
N GLN A 43 6.80 10.68 4.95
CA GLN A 43 6.23 9.33 4.85
C GLN A 43 6.22 8.84 3.41
N GLY A 44 6.68 7.62 3.16
CA GLY A 44 6.61 6.99 1.85
C GLY A 44 7.69 5.93 1.62
N VAL A 45 7.82 5.51 0.35
CA VAL A 45 8.74 4.47 -0.05
C VAL A 45 10.12 5.04 -0.41
N TYR A 46 11.15 4.38 0.10
CA TYR A 46 12.55 4.67 -0.13
C TYR A 46 13.29 3.40 -0.53
N CYS A 47 14.08 3.47 -1.60
CA CYS A 47 15.07 2.44 -1.87
C CYS A 47 16.27 2.54 -0.91
N GLY A 48 16.91 1.39 -0.66
CA GLY A 48 18.09 1.31 0.21
C GLY A 48 19.30 2.09 -0.31
N ASN A 49 19.32 2.55 -1.56
CA ASN A 49 20.34 3.45 -2.10
C ASN A 49 19.93 4.94 -2.12
N CYS A 50 18.82 5.32 -1.50
CA CYS A 50 18.43 6.72 -1.39
C CYS A 50 19.26 7.44 -0.32
N VAL A 51 19.82 8.59 -0.69
CA VAL A 51 20.55 9.51 0.19
C VAL A 51 19.74 10.80 0.35
N VAL A 52 19.52 11.21 1.59
CA VAL A 52 18.61 12.30 1.99
C VAL A 52 19.33 13.51 2.59
N GLY A 53 20.67 13.50 2.56
CA GLY A 53 21.52 14.56 3.09
C GLY A 53 22.98 14.32 2.70
N ALA A 54 23.94 14.94 3.41
CA ALA A 54 25.38 14.84 3.15
C ALA A 54 25.96 13.41 3.32
N GLY A 55 25.58 12.48 2.44
CA GLY A 55 25.95 11.07 2.48
C GLY A 55 25.05 10.19 3.36
N THR A 56 24.06 10.77 4.05
CA THR A 56 23.15 10.02 4.92
C THR A 56 22.11 9.24 4.11
N TYR A 57 22.11 7.92 4.22
CA TYR A 57 21.07 7.07 3.64
C TYR A 57 19.73 7.24 4.37
N ALA A 58 18.63 7.17 3.61
CA ALA A 58 17.28 7.22 4.18
C ALA A 58 17.05 6.14 5.24
N ILE A 59 17.65 4.96 5.04
CA ILE A 59 17.60 3.82 5.94
C ILE A 59 18.86 3.83 6.81
N SER A 60 18.68 4.17 8.08
CA SER A 60 19.75 4.33 9.07
C SER A 60 20.21 3.01 9.67
N SER A 61 19.35 1.98 9.69
CA SER A 61 19.68 0.62 10.17
C SER A 61 18.93 -0.44 9.39
N GLY A 62 19.51 -1.64 9.23
CA GLY A 62 18.91 -2.74 8.46
C GLY A 62 18.85 -2.50 6.95
N ARG A 63 19.73 -1.62 6.44
CA ARG A 63 19.76 -1.20 5.04
C ARG A 63 20.38 -2.27 4.15
N VAL A 64 19.65 -2.59 3.08
CA VAL A 64 20.11 -3.37 1.93
C VAL A 64 19.88 -2.52 0.70
N ARG A 65 20.96 -2.28 -0.07
CA ARG A 65 20.97 -1.33 -1.20
C ARG A 65 19.83 -1.55 -2.21
N THR A 66 19.46 -2.80 -2.45
CA THR A 66 18.50 -3.23 -3.48
C THR A 66 17.07 -3.42 -2.95
N ASN A 67 16.81 -3.08 -1.70
CA ASN A 67 15.49 -3.25 -1.10
C ASN A 67 14.70 -1.95 -1.07
N ALA A 68 13.37 -2.07 -1.11
CA ALA A 68 12.43 -0.99 -0.89
C ALA A 68 11.92 -1.01 0.56
N TYR A 69 11.73 0.17 1.12
CA TYR A 69 11.34 0.37 2.52
C TYR A 69 10.24 1.42 2.60
N GLU A 70 9.20 1.17 3.40
CA GLU A 70 8.31 2.23 3.87
C GLU A 70 8.97 2.94 5.05
N CYS A 71 9.10 4.26 4.99
CA CYS A 71 9.53 5.08 6.11
C CYS A 71 8.39 5.97 6.61
N ASN A 72 8.42 6.28 7.90
CA ASN A 72 7.57 7.29 8.51
C ASN A 72 8.38 8.37 9.24
N PRO A 73 7.78 9.54 9.55
CA PRO A 73 8.50 10.66 10.19
C PRO A 73 9.07 10.32 11.57
N SER A 74 8.50 9.34 12.28
CA SER A 74 9.00 8.87 13.58
C SER A 74 10.27 8.01 13.46
N GLY A 75 10.72 7.69 12.25
CA GLY A 75 11.87 6.84 11.97
C GLY A 75 11.54 5.33 11.95
N GLY A 76 10.24 4.99 12.05
CA GLY A 76 9.78 3.63 11.83
C GLY A 76 9.95 3.23 10.37
N CYS A 77 10.14 1.93 10.16
CA CYS A 77 10.53 1.38 8.87
C CYS A 77 9.91 0.01 8.66
N CYS A 78 9.45 -0.27 7.45
CA CYS A 78 9.02 -1.60 7.05
C CYS A 78 9.65 -2.00 5.71
N SER A 79 10.34 -3.15 5.66
CA SER A 79 11.03 -3.61 4.46
C SER A 79 10.10 -4.41 3.55
N TYR A 80 9.87 -3.93 2.33
CA TYR A 80 9.15 -4.68 1.28
C TYR A 80 10.06 -5.69 0.54
N GLY A 81 11.36 -5.73 0.88
CA GLY A 81 12.32 -6.61 0.24
C GLY A 81 12.85 -6.07 -1.08
N ARG A 82 13.41 -6.95 -1.91
CA ARG A 82 14.11 -6.56 -3.14
C ARG A 82 13.14 -5.96 -4.17
N ALA A 83 13.53 -4.85 -4.78
CA ALA A 83 12.80 -4.22 -5.88
C ALA A 83 13.73 -3.94 -7.07
N ASN A 84 13.18 -3.98 -8.28
CA ASN A 84 13.96 -3.95 -9.52
C ASN A 84 14.61 -2.59 -9.83
N ASP A 85 14.05 -1.51 -9.31
CA ASP A 85 14.58 -0.15 -9.46
C ASP A 85 15.58 0.22 -8.36
N CYS A 86 15.51 -0.44 -7.20
CA CYS A 86 16.41 -0.16 -6.08
C CYS A 86 17.84 -0.63 -6.36
N GLY A 87 18.81 0.20 -5.98
CA GLY A 87 20.23 -0.02 -6.29
C GLY A 87 20.66 0.51 -7.67
N THR A 88 19.75 1.16 -8.40
CA THR A 88 20.02 1.82 -9.69
C THR A 88 19.92 3.34 -9.55
N SER A 89 20.31 4.08 -10.59
CA SER A 89 20.10 5.54 -10.68
C SER A 89 18.63 5.95 -10.85
N ARG A 90 17.72 4.99 -11.04
CA ARG A 90 16.26 5.22 -11.17
C ARG A 90 15.49 4.84 -9.90
N ALA A 91 16.18 4.65 -8.79
CA ALA A 91 15.54 4.19 -7.56
C ALA A 91 14.47 5.17 -7.08
N ARG A 92 13.34 4.65 -6.60
CA ARG A 92 12.29 5.47 -5.99
C ARG A 92 12.75 6.01 -4.63
N CYS A 93 13.03 7.30 -4.58
CA CYS A 93 13.33 8.04 -3.36
C CYS A 93 12.23 9.07 -3.16
N ARG A 94 11.39 8.89 -2.13
CA ARG A 94 10.32 9.85 -1.83
C ARG A 94 10.87 11.26 -1.58
N GLU A 95 12.04 11.37 -0.97
CA GLU A 95 12.88 12.56 -0.95
C GLU A 95 14.35 12.15 -1.04
N GLY A 96 15.23 13.12 -1.32
CA GLY A 96 16.65 12.84 -1.58
C GLY A 96 16.90 12.32 -3.00
N SER A 97 18.01 11.60 -3.20
CA SER A 97 18.41 11.09 -4.52
C SER A 97 19.12 9.73 -4.43
N PRO A 98 19.01 8.88 -5.45
CA PRO A 98 19.74 7.62 -5.51
C PRO A 98 21.25 7.85 -5.69
N VAL A 99 22.03 6.96 -5.08
CA VAL A 99 23.49 6.80 -5.34
C VAL A 99 23.83 5.44 -5.95
#